data_AF-A0A1H6AVH0-F1
#
_entry.id   AF-A0A1H6AVH0-F1
#
_cell.length_a   1.000
_cell.length_b   1.000
_cell.length_c   1.000
_cell.angle_alpha   90.00
_cell.angle_beta   90.00
_cell.angle_gamma   90.00
#
_symmetry.space_group_name_H-M   'P 1'
#
loop_
_entity.id
_entity.type
_entity.pdbx_description
1 polymer ?
#
loop_
_entity_poly.entity_id
_entity_poly.type
_entity_poly.pdbx_seq_one_letter_code
_entity_poly.pdbx_strand_id
1 'polypeptide(L)'
;MMKSAMTKSTLQKCPLTQARKELTLNGTGAAGHPAAAQPRLRRPARGLLWSIALLAALLLAGWSAAAKPTPADAGRSDLAALLAAADGVLAPDAAVTLRYAAPLPAAAGDDALAAAGDALAARLSLPAGAVSRASGHAVYAAGGGSAAGGGSAAGGGSAAGGGSAAGGGGLSLQLARLDDGSAFVIARLEARTADGLPALEARRESLEAALQAAGVQADCNVVLQGAAARPSAGAAAQADGLQALLAKRLGAAPLERYADGETVSITMSAPKLHASVISGGKRVNLQAAVHTLTESGLQRITIGTPVITTEY
;
A
#
# COMPACT_ATOMS: atom_id res chain seq x y z
N MET A 1 51.38 18.68 45.04
CA MET A 1 52.73 18.59 44.41
C MET A 1 52.54 18.21 42.94
N MET A 2 53.22 18.93 42.03
CA MET A 2 53.43 18.69 40.59
C MET A 2 52.16 18.80 39.68
N LYS A 3 51.95 19.87 38.91
CA LYS A 3 52.66 20.48 37.74
C LYS A 3 52.40 19.78 36.39
N SER A 4 51.67 20.53 35.54
CA SER A 4 51.90 20.86 34.12
C SER A 4 52.37 19.80 33.09
N ALA A 5 51.69 19.76 31.94
CA ALA A 5 52.22 20.06 30.57
C ALA A 5 51.19 19.56 29.52
N MET A 6 50.42 20.42 28.83
CA MET A 6 50.73 21.04 27.52
C MET A 6 51.80 20.33 26.68
N THR A 7 51.45 19.83 25.48
CA THR A 7 52.07 20.30 24.22
C THR A 7 51.22 19.93 22.99
N LYS A 8 51.06 20.91 22.11
CA LYS A 8 50.56 20.80 20.73
C LYS A 8 51.59 20.07 19.84
N SER A 9 51.15 19.42 18.77
CA SER A 9 51.95 19.34 17.56
C SER A 9 51.06 19.26 16.32
N THR A 10 51.62 19.77 15.24
CA THR A 10 51.01 20.43 14.09
C THR A 10 51.32 19.63 12.83
N LEU A 11 50.53 19.85 11.78
CA LEU A 11 50.90 19.76 10.35
C LEU A 11 51.32 18.39 9.80
N GLN A 12 50.58 17.90 8.81
CA GLN A 12 51.16 17.80 7.46
C GLN A 12 50.07 17.77 6.37
N LYS A 13 50.23 18.68 5.41
CA LYS A 13 49.47 18.80 4.16
C LYS A 13 50.25 18.13 3.03
N CYS A 14 49.51 17.84 1.95
CA CYS A 14 49.93 17.80 0.52
C CYS A 14 50.55 16.49 -0.03
N PRO A 15 50.64 16.31 -1.37
CA PRO A 15 49.64 16.51 -2.45
C PRO A 15 49.80 15.45 -3.60
N LEU A 16 49.29 15.76 -4.81
CA LEU A 16 49.59 15.17 -6.15
C LEU A 16 48.79 13.91 -6.52
N THR A 17 48.28 13.68 -7.74
CA THR A 17 48.68 14.18 -9.07
C THR A 17 47.52 14.02 -10.07
N GLN A 18 47.41 14.97 -11.00
CA GLN A 18 46.66 14.86 -12.27
C GLN A 18 47.30 13.82 -13.20
N ALA A 19 46.50 13.22 -14.09
CA ALA A 19 46.98 12.76 -15.39
C ALA A 19 45.94 13.03 -16.49
N ARG A 20 46.42 13.81 -17.45
CA ARG A 20 45.81 14.31 -18.69
C ARG A 20 46.12 13.33 -19.82
N LYS A 21 45.20 13.14 -20.77
CA LYS A 21 45.56 12.78 -22.15
C LYS A 21 44.49 13.23 -23.15
N GLU A 22 44.81 14.31 -23.84
CA GLU A 22 44.28 14.64 -25.16
C GLU A 22 45.05 13.82 -26.21
N LEU A 23 44.37 13.35 -27.26
CA LEU A 23 44.97 13.22 -28.59
C LEU A 23 43.89 13.31 -29.67
N THR A 24 44.31 13.85 -30.81
CA THR A 24 43.58 14.61 -31.84
C THR A 24 43.08 13.81 -33.06
N LEU A 25 42.04 14.38 -33.67
CA LEU A 25 41.59 14.39 -35.09
C LEU A 25 42.49 13.80 -36.21
N ASN A 26 41.90 12.97 -37.09
CA ASN A 26 41.44 13.31 -38.46
C ASN A 26 41.36 12.05 -39.38
N GLY A 27 40.34 11.96 -40.25
CA GLY A 27 40.36 11.03 -41.39
C GLY A 27 39.00 10.60 -41.94
N THR A 28 38.57 11.24 -43.02
CA THR A 28 37.42 11.01 -43.90
C THR A 28 37.29 9.60 -44.51
N GLY A 29 36.05 9.10 -44.69
CA GLY A 29 35.76 8.04 -45.67
C GLY A 29 34.40 7.34 -45.55
N ALA A 30 33.53 7.61 -46.52
CA ALA A 30 32.56 6.69 -47.15
C ALA A 30 31.37 6.09 -46.36
N ALA A 31 30.18 6.53 -46.78
CA ALA A 31 28.93 5.80 -47.01
C ALA A 31 28.76 4.38 -46.43
N GLY A 32 27.77 4.25 -45.53
CA GLY A 32 27.12 2.99 -45.20
C GLY A 32 25.97 3.24 -44.23
N HIS A 33 24.72 3.11 -44.70
CA HIS A 33 23.52 3.12 -43.85
C HIS A 33 23.59 1.97 -42.82
N PRO A 34 23.53 2.24 -41.50
CA PRO A 34 23.25 1.19 -40.53
C PRO A 34 21.74 1.03 -40.38
N ALA A 35 21.25 -0.18 -40.63
CA ALA A 35 19.89 -0.59 -40.31
C ALA A 35 19.60 -0.32 -38.82
N ALA A 36 18.50 0.38 -38.54
CA ALA A 36 18.02 0.65 -37.20
C ALA A 36 17.73 -0.68 -36.48
N ALA A 37 18.61 -1.09 -35.58
CA ALA A 37 18.36 -2.16 -34.64
C ALA A 37 17.27 -1.70 -33.66
N GLN A 38 16.08 -2.28 -33.80
CA GLN A 38 15.01 -2.05 -32.84
C GLN A 38 15.44 -2.53 -31.45
N PRO A 39 15.25 -1.71 -30.38
CA PRO A 39 15.49 -2.17 -29.03
C PRO A 39 14.49 -3.27 -28.70
N ARG A 40 15.00 -4.49 -28.46
CA ARG A 40 14.20 -5.58 -27.88
C ARG A 40 13.78 -5.14 -26.48
N LEU A 41 12.55 -4.64 -26.37
CA LEU A 41 11.87 -4.40 -25.10
C LEU A 41 11.89 -5.69 -24.29
N ARG A 42 12.72 -5.71 -23.24
CA ARG A 42 12.67 -6.75 -22.21
C ARG A 42 11.27 -6.68 -21.61
N ARG A 43 10.48 -7.73 -21.85
CA ARG A 43 9.20 -7.94 -21.16
C ARG A 43 9.44 -7.82 -19.66
N PRO A 44 8.73 -6.95 -18.92
CA PRO A 44 8.79 -6.99 -17.47
C PRO A 44 8.29 -8.37 -17.01
N ALA A 45 9.07 -9.02 -16.15
CA ALA A 45 8.75 -10.31 -15.61
C ALA A 45 7.43 -10.21 -14.82
N ARG A 46 6.36 -10.80 -15.37
CA ARG A 46 5.05 -10.95 -14.73
C ARG A 46 5.09 -11.72 -13.39
N GLY A 47 6.26 -12.19 -12.96
CA GLY A 47 6.46 -12.95 -11.73
C GLY A 47 6.72 -12.12 -10.46
N LEU A 48 7.06 -10.83 -10.57
CA LEU A 48 7.45 -10.02 -9.40
C LEU A 48 6.24 -9.53 -8.57
N LEU A 49 5.09 -9.31 -9.21
CA LEU A 49 3.86 -8.86 -8.53
C LEU A 49 3.24 -9.95 -7.65
N TRP A 50 3.43 -11.24 -7.97
CA TRP A 50 2.71 -12.33 -7.30
C TRP A 50 3.46 -12.92 -6.08
N SER A 51 4.78 -12.77 -6.02
CA SER A 51 5.56 -13.11 -4.81
C SER A 51 5.17 -12.24 -3.60
N ILE A 52 4.56 -11.06 -3.83
CA ILE A 52 4.12 -10.13 -2.79
C ILE A 52 2.76 -10.55 -2.20
N ALA A 53 1.86 -11.14 -3.00
CA ALA A 53 0.56 -11.64 -2.52
C ALA A 53 0.71 -12.79 -1.49
N LEU A 54 1.73 -13.64 -1.67
CA LEU A 54 2.05 -14.72 -0.73
C LEU A 54 2.73 -14.19 0.55
N LEU A 55 3.52 -13.12 0.43
CA LEU A 55 4.12 -12.43 1.57
C LEU A 55 3.05 -11.71 2.41
N ALA A 56 2.01 -11.17 1.78
CA ALA A 56 0.86 -10.57 2.46
C ALA A 56 0.05 -11.60 3.27
N ALA A 57 -0.10 -12.83 2.77
CA ALA A 57 -0.72 -13.93 3.53
C ALA A 57 0.13 -14.36 4.74
N LEU A 58 1.47 -14.36 4.61
CA LEU A 58 2.38 -14.67 5.72
C LEU A 58 2.46 -13.56 6.77
N LEU A 59 2.34 -12.28 6.37
CA LEU A 59 2.26 -11.16 7.32
C LEU A 59 0.92 -11.14 8.08
N LEU A 60 -0.16 -11.66 7.49
CA LEU A 60 -1.47 -11.78 8.14
C LEU A 60 -1.52 -12.86 9.24
N ALA A 61 -0.71 -13.93 9.16
CA ALA A 61 -0.63 -14.92 10.23
C ALA A 61 -0.02 -14.35 11.52
N GLY A 62 0.76 -13.26 11.44
CA GLY A 62 1.33 -12.55 12.58
C GLY A 62 0.41 -11.51 13.24
N TRP A 63 -0.80 -11.30 12.72
CA TRP A 63 -1.72 -10.24 13.20
C TRP A 63 -2.65 -10.63 14.34
N SER A 64 -2.74 -11.91 14.67
CA SER A 64 -3.61 -12.41 15.76
C SER A 64 -3.24 -11.90 17.16
N ALA A 65 -2.21 -11.06 17.28
CA ALA A 65 -1.78 -10.40 18.52
C ALA A 65 -2.13 -8.90 18.57
N ALA A 66 -3.16 -8.43 17.85
CA ALA A 66 -3.69 -7.09 18.05
C ALA A 66 -4.22 -6.93 19.50
N ALA A 67 -3.74 -5.92 20.22
CA ALA A 67 -4.22 -5.61 21.56
C ALA A 67 -5.72 -5.26 21.50
N LYS A 68 -6.54 -5.92 22.34
CA LYS A 68 -7.98 -5.62 22.41
C LYS A 68 -8.19 -4.13 22.73
N PRO A 69 -9.08 -3.43 22.02
CA PRO A 69 -9.42 -2.04 22.34
C PRO A 69 -9.92 -1.94 23.78
N THR A 70 -9.48 -0.90 24.49
CA THR A 70 -9.90 -0.65 25.86
C THR A 70 -11.26 0.08 25.88
N PRO A 71 -12.03 0.05 26.97
CA PRO A 71 -13.32 0.78 27.05
C PRO A 71 -13.19 2.29 26.84
N ALA A 72 -12.01 2.88 27.08
CA ALA A 72 -11.70 4.29 26.80
C ALA A 72 -11.58 4.61 25.29
N ASP A 73 -11.50 3.56 24.45
CA ASP A 73 -11.40 3.62 23.00
C ASP A 73 -12.77 3.48 22.31
N ALA A 74 -13.83 3.16 23.07
CA ALA A 74 -15.18 3.02 22.54
C ALA A 74 -15.69 4.36 21.98
N GLY A 75 -15.90 4.43 20.66
CA GLY A 75 -16.49 5.57 19.96
C GLY A 75 -15.51 6.42 19.13
N ARG A 76 -14.21 6.11 19.13
CA ARG A 76 -13.26 6.72 18.17
C ARG A 76 -13.01 5.79 17.00
N SER A 77 -13.35 6.27 15.80
CA SER A 77 -13.07 5.59 14.55
C SER A 77 -11.69 6.00 14.01
N ASP A 78 -10.83 5.01 13.77
CA ASP A 78 -9.54 5.22 13.11
C ASP A 78 -9.71 5.82 11.72
N LEU A 79 -10.81 5.49 11.02
CA LEU A 79 -11.17 6.08 9.73
C LEU A 79 -11.42 7.58 9.89
N ALA A 80 -12.21 8.00 10.88
CA ALA A 80 -12.48 9.41 11.15
C ALA A 80 -11.19 10.18 11.50
N ALA A 81 -10.33 9.59 12.33
CA ALA A 81 -9.05 10.17 12.70
C ALA A 81 -8.11 10.32 11.50
N LEU A 82 -8.01 9.31 10.63
CA LEU A 82 -7.21 9.36 9.41
C LEU A 82 -7.73 10.40 8.41
N LEU A 83 -9.05 10.44 8.18
CA LEU A 83 -9.66 11.42 7.28
C LEU A 83 -9.40 12.85 7.76
N ALA A 84 -9.60 13.13 9.05
CA ALA A 84 -9.27 14.43 9.64
C ALA A 84 -7.76 14.74 9.56
N ALA A 85 -6.89 13.73 9.69
CA ALA A 85 -5.45 13.91 9.56
C ALA A 85 -5.00 14.20 8.12
N ALA A 86 -5.70 13.64 7.13
CA ALA A 86 -5.42 13.80 5.70
C ALA A 86 -6.06 15.05 5.08
N ASP A 87 -6.97 15.73 5.79
CA ASP A 87 -7.64 16.92 5.28
C ASP A 87 -6.65 18.04 4.90
N GLY A 88 -6.76 18.54 3.67
CA GLY A 88 -5.84 19.51 3.08
C GLY A 88 -4.43 18.99 2.75
N VAL A 89 -4.15 17.71 2.99
CA VAL A 89 -2.89 17.03 2.62
C VAL A 89 -3.04 16.32 1.28
N LEU A 90 -4.15 15.61 1.12
CA LEU A 90 -4.52 14.93 -0.12
C LEU A 90 -5.39 15.86 -0.98
N ALA A 91 -5.24 15.75 -2.31
CA ALA A 91 -6.16 16.38 -3.25
C ALA A 91 -7.61 15.91 -2.97
N PRO A 92 -8.62 16.74 -3.32
CA PRO A 92 -10.01 16.32 -3.24
C PRO A 92 -10.23 14.99 -3.96
N ASP A 93 -11.15 14.16 -3.47
CA ASP A 93 -11.50 12.86 -4.06
C ASP A 93 -10.40 11.77 -3.99
N ALA A 94 -9.53 11.86 -2.98
CA ALA A 94 -8.61 10.78 -2.65
C ALA A 94 -9.36 9.45 -2.41
N ALA A 95 -8.73 8.35 -2.80
CA ALA A 95 -9.25 7.01 -2.61
C ALA A 95 -9.20 6.61 -1.13
N VAL A 96 -10.24 5.93 -0.67
CA VAL A 96 -10.37 5.33 0.65
C VAL A 96 -10.53 3.83 0.45
N THR A 97 -9.69 3.03 1.10
CA THR A 97 -9.80 1.57 1.09
C THR A 97 -9.93 1.09 2.52
N LEU A 98 -11.01 0.36 2.79
CA LEU A 98 -11.23 -0.36 4.04
C LEU A 98 -11.06 -1.85 3.73
N ARG A 99 -10.03 -2.47 4.30
CA ARG A 99 -9.71 -3.89 4.09
C ARG A 99 -9.85 -4.66 5.40
N TYR A 100 -10.79 -5.58 5.41
CA TYR A 100 -11.02 -6.54 6.48
C TYR A 100 -10.33 -7.83 6.14
N ALA A 101 -9.59 -8.41 7.08
CA ALA A 101 -9.00 -9.72 6.92
C ALA A 101 -9.21 -10.57 8.18
N ALA A 102 -9.52 -11.85 8.00
CA ALA A 102 -9.72 -12.79 9.10
C ALA A 102 -9.40 -14.22 8.67
N PRO A 103 -8.98 -15.09 9.61
CA PRO A 103 -9.01 -16.52 9.38
C PRO A 103 -10.46 -17.01 9.23
N LEU A 104 -10.65 -18.01 8.38
CA LEU A 104 -11.90 -18.75 8.24
C LEU A 104 -11.70 -20.20 8.69
N PRO A 105 -12.77 -20.87 9.16
CA PRO A 105 -12.76 -22.32 9.29
C PRO A 105 -12.34 -22.98 7.96
N ALA A 106 -11.48 -23.98 8.06
CA ALA A 106 -10.95 -24.70 6.90
C ALA A 106 -12.09 -25.26 6.02
N ALA A 107 -12.11 -24.86 4.75
CA ALA A 107 -13.03 -25.42 3.77
C ALA A 107 -12.47 -26.75 3.24
N ALA A 108 -13.24 -27.84 3.36
CA ALA A 108 -12.85 -29.17 2.91
C ALA A 108 -12.97 -29.32 1.38
N GLY A 109 -12.09 -28.65 0.63
CA GLY A 109 -12.07 -28.71 -0.83
C GLY A 109 -12.72 -27.51 -1.53
N ASP A 110 -12.66 -27.51 -2.86
CA ASP A 110 -13.02 -26.36 -3.71
C ASP A 110 -14.52 -26.05 -3.66
N ASP A 111 -15.36 -27.09 -3.59
CA ASP A 111 -16.83 -26.94 -3.45
C ASP A 111 -17.23 -26.32 -2.10
N ALA A 112 -16.56 -26.75 -1.02
CA ALA A 112 -16.78 -26.17 0.31
C ALA A 112 -16.35 -24.69 0.37
N LEU A 113 -15.25 -24.35 -0.33
CA LEU A 113 -14.78 -22.97 -0.45
C LEU A 113 -15.77 -22.13 -1.25
N ALA A 114 -16.29 -22.67 -2.36
CA ALA A 114 -17.33 -22.02 -3.18
C ALA A 114 -18.59 -21.74 -2.36
N ALA A 115 -19.12 -22.76 -1.67
CA ALA A 115 -20.32 -22.63 -0.85
C ALA A 115 -20.15 -21.60 0.30
N ALA A 116 -18.99 -21.61 0.96
CA ALA A 116 -18.67 -20.62 1.99
C ALA A 116 -18.57 -19.19 1.40
N GLY A 117 -17.93 -19.07 0.23
CA GLY A 117 -17.83 -17.83 -0.53
C GLY A 117 -19.19 -17.27 -0.91
N ASP A 118 -20.06 -18.09 -1.49
CA ASP A 118 -21.40 -17.70 -1.93
C ASP A 118 -22.30 -17.31 -0.75
N ALA A 119 -22.23 -18.04 0.36
CA ALA A 119 -22.96 -17.70 1.57
C ALA A 119 -22.54 -16.32 2.12
N LEU A 120 -21.24 -16.00 2.08
CA LEU A 120 -20.74 -14.71 2.53
C LEU A 120 -21.03 -13.59 1.52
N ALA A 121 -20.89 -13.86 0.22
CA ALA A 121 -21.25 -12.93 -0.85
C ALA A 121 -22.72 -12.52 -0.75
N ALA A 122 -23.63 -13.48 -0.55
CA ALA A 122 -25.05 -13.22 -0.37
C ALA A 122 -25.34 -12.29 0.81
N ARG A 123 -24.68 -12.51 1.97
CA ARG A 123 -24.80 -11.62 3.15
C ARG A 123 -24.28 -10.21 2.88
N LEU A 124 -23.28 -10.08 2.02
CA LEU A 124 -22.70 -8.80 1.60
C LEU A 124 -23.44 -8.18 0.40
N SER A 125 -24.55 -8.77 -0.04
CA SER A 125 -25.28 -8.35 -1.25
C SER A 125 -24.40 -8.29 -2.51
N LEU A 126 -23.41 -9.17 -2.58
CA LEU A 126 -22.55 -9.37 -3.74
C LEU A 126 -23.13 -10.45 -4.65
N PRO A 127 -22.89 -10.38 -5.97
CA PRO A 127 -23.17 -11.51 -6.86
C PRO A 127 -22.35 -12.73 -6.46
N ALA A 128 -22.87 -13.91 -6.76
CA ALA A 128 -22.12 -15.16 -6.60
C ALA A 128 -20.80 -15.08 -7.36
N GLY A 129 -19.76 -15.58 -6.71
CA GLY A 129 -18.39 -15.55 -7.20
C GLY A 129 -18.02 -16.81 -7.97
N ALA A 130 -16.72 -16.96 -8.19
CA ALA A 130 -16.16 -18.18 -8.77
C ALA A 130 -14.89 -18.60 -8.02
N VAL A 131 -14.69 -19.92 -7.93
CA VAL A 131 -13.42 -20.48 -7.48
C VAL A 131 -12.47 -20.59 -8.66
N SER A 132 -11.25 -20.12 -8.47
CA SER A 132 -10.12 -20.26 -9.39
C SER A 132 -8.93 -20.84 -8.63
N ARG A 133 -7.97 -21.41 -9.36
CA ARG A 133 -6.67 -21.78 -8.77
C ARG A 133 -5.60 -20.78 -9.18
N ALA A 134 -5.03 -20.12 -8.19
CA ALA A 134 -3.92 -19.18 -8.36
C ALA A 134 -2.73 -19.67 -7.54
N SER A 135 -1.58 -19.85 -8.18
CA SER A 135 -0.34 -20.29 -7.52
C SER A 135 -0.46 -21.60 -6.72
N GLY A 136 -1.33 -22.52 -7.17
CA GLY A 136 -1.57 -23.81 -6.50
C GLY A 136 -2.69 -23.78 -5.44
N HIS A 137 -3.15 -22.60 -5.04
CA HIS A 137 -4.17 -22.42 -4.01
C HIS A 137 -5.55 -22.14 -4.61
N ALA A 138 -6.60 -22.63 -3.96
CA ALA A 138 -7.98 -22.35 -4.34
C ALA A 138 -8.40 -20.98 -3.79
N VAL A 139 -8.92 -20.13 -4.67
CA VAL A 139 -9.35 -18.76 -4.37
C VAL A 139 -10.75 -18.55 -4.91
N TYR A 140 -11.69 -18.27 -4.02
CA TYR A 140 -13.01 -17.74 -4.36
C TYR A 140 -12.94 -16.22 -4.46
N ALA A 141 -13.58 -15.62 -5.47
CA ALA A 141 -13.71 -14.17 -5.60
C ALA A 141 -15.12 -13.75 -6.02
N ALA A 142 -15.65 -12.73 -5.35
CA ALA A 142 -16.92 -12.06 -5.65
C ALA A 142 -16.76 -10.53 -5.54
N GLY A 143 -17.57 -9.76 -6.25
CA GLY A 143 -17.49 -8.29 -6.19
C GLY A 143 -18.68 -7.55 -6.80
N GLY A 144 -19.00 -6.40 -6.21
CA GLY A 144 -20.07 -5.50 -6.59
C GLY A 144 -19.48 -4.13 -6.90
N GLY A 145 -19.56 -3.74 -8.17
CA GLY A 145 -18.76 -2.67 -8.77
C GLY A 145 -18.14 -3.22 -10.06
N SER A 146 -18.14 -2.44 -11.15
CA SER A 146 -17.91 -2.91 -12.51
C SER A 146 -16.54 -3.61 -12.70
N ALA A 147 -16.50 -4.90 -12.39
CA ALA A 147 -15.57 -5.85 -12.97
C ALA A 147 -16.27 -6.48 -14.19
N ALA A 148 -16.39 -5.70 -15.26
CA ALA A 148 -16.39 -6.28 -16.59
C ALA A 148 -14.99 -6.92 -16.78
N GLY A 149 -14.92 -8.24 -16.65
CA GLY A 149 -13.65 -8.96 -16.66
C GLY A 149 -13.81 -10.45 -16.87
N GLY A 150 -14.59 -10.85 -17.88
CA GLY A 150 -14.69 -12.26 -18.29
C GLY A 150 -15.47 -12.43 -19.60
N GLY A 151 -14.80 -12.25 -20.75
CA GLY A 151 -15.37 -12.59 -22.07
C GLY A 151 -14.72 -11.85 -23.23
N SER A 152 -13.88 -12.54 -23.98
CA SER A 152 -13.15 -12.10 -25.17
C SER A 152 -14.03 -11.68 -26.36
N ALA A 153 -13.72 -10.54 -26.99
CA ALA A 153 -13.77 -10.35 -28.45
C ALA A 153 -12.91 -9.13 -28.88
N ALA A 154 -12.35 -9.23 -30.09
CA ALA A 154 -11.27 -8.42 -30.65
C ALA A 154 -11.54 -6.91 -30.82
N GLY A 155 -10.48 -6.11 -30.77
CA GLY A 155 -10.46 -4.71 -31.24
C GLY A 155 -9.23 -3.96 -30.74
N GLY A 156 -8.27 -3.70 -31.63
CA GLY A 156 -7.02 -3.01 -31.31
C GLY A 156 -7.18 -1.49 -31.10
N GLY A 157 -6.21 -0.90 -30.41
CA GLY A 157 -6.06 0.55 -30.33
C GLY A 157 -5.46 1.05 -29.01
N SER A 158 -4.23 1.54 -29.11
CA SER A 158 -3.47 2.38 -28.17
C SER A 158 -4.28 3.29 -27.23
N ALA A 159 -3.91 3.34 -25.95
CA ALA A 159 -3.63 4.58 -25.23
C ALA A 159 -2.94 4.30 -23.87
N ALA A 160 -1.85 5.05 -23.62
CA ALA A 160 -1.35 5.30 -22.28
C ALA A 160 -2.45 5.95 -21.42
N GLY A 161 -2.55 5.52 -20.16
CA GLY A 161 -3.54 6.08 -19.23
C GLY A 161 -3.28 5.57 -17.83
N GLY A 162 -2.73 6.45 -16.98
CA GLY A 162 -2.70 6.26 -15.54
C GLY A 162 -4.11 6.00 -15.03
N GLY A 163 -4.30 4.85 -14.38
CA GLY A 163 -5.58 4.41 -13.85
C GLY A 163 -5.99 5.25 -12.64
N SER A 164 -6.52 6.44 -12.89
CA SER A 164 -7.65 6.91 -12.11
C SER A 164 -8.82 5.99 -12.47
N ALA A 165 -9.08 4.99 -11.61
CA ALA A 165 -10.32 4.23 -11.69
C ALA A 165 -11.47 5.18 -11.32
N ALA A 166 -11.99 5.88 -12.33
CA ALA A 166 -13.34 6.40 -12.29
C ALA A 166 -14.29 5.20 -12.17
N GLY A 167 -14.93 5.04 -11.03
CA GLY A 167 -15.86 3.97 -10.77
C GLY A 167 -16.38 4.07 -9.35
N GLY A 168 -17.69 4.20 -9.19
CA GLY A 168 -18.36 4.21 -7.89
C GLY A 168 -17.82 3.08 -7.03
N GLY A 169 -17.41 3.44 -5.81
CA GLY A 169 -16.69 2.56 -4.90
C GLY A 169 -17.29 1.15 -4.80
N GLY A 170 -16.47 0.12 -4.99
CA GLY A 170 -16.90 -1.27 -5.02
C GLY A 170 -16.66 -2.00 -3.70
N LEU A 171 -17.45 -3.02 -3.44
CA LEU A 171 -17.15 -4.03 -2.41
C LEU A 171 -16.67 -5.30 -3.12
N SER A 172 -15.56 -5.86 -2.66
CA SER A 172 -15.04 -7.14 -3.14
C SER A 172 -14.79 -8.09 -1.98
N LEU A 173 -14.90 -9.37 -2.27
CA LEU A 173 -14.73 -10.47 -1.34
C LEU A 173 -13.81 -11.51 -1.97
N GLN A 174 -12.80 -11.93 -1.23
CA GLN A 174 -11.92 -13.02 -1.61
C GLN A 174 -11.79 -13.99 -0.44
N LEU A 175 -11.91 -15.29 -0.72
CA LEU A 175 -11.56 -16.34 0.22
C LEU A 175 -10.45 -17.16 -0.41
N ALA A 176 -9.43 -17.51 0.34
CA ALA A 176 -8.36 -18.37 -0.14
C ALA A 176 -8.11 -19.50 0.85
N ARG A 177 -7.85 -20.68 0.30
CA ARG A 177 -7.45 -21.87 1.05
C ARG A 177 -5.98 -22.16 0.77
N LEU A 178 -5.20 -22.27 1.83
CA LEU A 178 -3.79 -22.63 1.78
C LEU A 178 -3.60 -24.16 1.79
N ASP A 179 -2.41 -24.61 1.45
CA ASP A 179 -2.09 -26.04 1.31
C ASP A 179 -2.10 -26.78 2.65
N ASP A 180 -1.90 -26.05 3.76
CA ASP A 180 -2.03 -26.58 5.12
C ASP A 180 -3.49 -26.75 5.58
N GLY A 181 -4.45 -26.46 4.69
CA GLY A 181 -5.88 -26.53 4.95
C GLY A 181 -6.45 -25.30 5.63
N SER A 182 -5.63 -24.34 6.07
CA SER A 182 -6.12 -23.08 6.60
C SER A 182 -6.81 -22.25 5.51
N ALA A 183 -7.75 -21.41 5.92
CA ALA A 183 -8.45 -20.51 5.02
C ALA A 183 -8.49 -19.11 5.61
N PHE A 184 -8.55 -18.11 4.73
CA PHE A 184 -8.73 -16.72 5.13
C PHE A 184 -9.72 -16.02 4.21
N VAL A 185 -10.31 -14.96 4.73
CA VAL A 185 -11.17 -14.04 4.00
C VAL A 185 -10.56 -12.66 3.95
N ILE A 186 -10.71 -11.99 2.81
CA ILE A 186 -10.45 -10.58 2.63
C ILE A 186 -11.72 -9.95 2.07
N ALA A 187 -12.30 -8.99 2.80
CA ALA A 187 -13.34 -8.11 2.28
C ALA A 187 -12.75 -6.71 2.10
N ARG A 188 -12.88 -6.14 0.91
CA ARG A 188 -12.34 -4.80 0.58
C ARG A 188 -13.46 -3.89 0.10
N LEU A 189 -13.64 -2.80 0.80
CA LEU A 189 -14.51 -1.70 0.43
C LEU A 189 -13.65 -0.56 -0.13
N GLU A 190 -13.90 -0.19 -1.38
CA GLU A 190 -13.30 0.96 -2.03
C GLU A 190 -14.33 2.10 -2.06
N ALA A 191 -13.84 3.31 -1.78
CA ALA A 191 -14.66 4.50 -1.63
C ALA A 191 -13.82 5.75 -1.91
N ARG A 192 -14.44 6.92 -1.78
CA ARG A 192 -13.79 8.21 -2.00
C ARG A 192 -13.94 9.10 -0.78
N THR A 193 -12.94 9.94 -0.54
CA THR A 193 -13.03 10.99 0.49
C THR A 193 -14.19 11.96 0.23
N ALA A 194 -14.56 12.15 -1.05
CA ALA A 194 -15.71 12.95 -1.47
C ALA A 194 -17.06 12.39 -1.00
N ASP A 195 -17.15 11.09 -0.68
CA ASP A 195 -18.37 10.48 -0.13
C ASP A 195 -18.73 11.06 1.25
N GLY A 196 -17.73 11.61 1.96
CA GLY A 196 -17.87 12.21 3.28
C GLY A 196 -17.89 11.20 4.42
N LEU A 197 -17.44 11.62 5.60
CA LEU A 197 -17.30 10.76 6.77
C LEU A 197 -18.60 9.99 7.14
N PRO A 198 -19.80 10.61 7.17
CA PRO A 198 -21.01 9.88 7.55
C PRO A 198 -21.33 8.70 6.62
N ALA A 199 -21.16 8.87 5.31
CA ALA A 199 -21.41 7.81 4.34
C ALA A 199 -20.36 6.69 4.43
N LEU A 200 -19.10 7.05 4.63
CA LEU A 200 -18.01 6.09 4.80
C LEU A 200 -18.17 5.26 6.08
N GLU A 201 -18.55 5.88 7.20
CA GLU A 201 -18.86 5.18 8.46
C GLU A 201 -20.05 4.24 8.31
N ALA A 202 -21.15 4.70 7.70
CA ALA A 202 -22.32 3.84 7.48
C ALA A 202 -21.98 2.59 6.64
N ARG A 203 -21.13 2.75 5.60
CA ARG A 203 -20.65 1.61 4.80
C ARG A 203 -19.71 0.70 5.60
N ARG A 204 -18.84 1.28 6.44
CA ARG A 204 -17.94 0.55 7.35
C ARG A 204 -18.74 -0.33 8.32
N GLU A 205 -19.69 0.28 9.03
CA GLU A 205 -20.55 -0.38 10.02
C GLU A 205 -21.42 -1.48 9.39
N SER A 206 -21.99 -1.23 8.21
CA SER A 206 -22.78 -2.23 7.49
C SER A 206 -21.95 -3.45 7.10
N LEU A 207 -20.72 -3.24 6.61
CA LEU A 207 -19.79 -4.32 6.27
C LEU A 207 -19.34 -5.10 7.52
N GLU A 208 -18.99 -4.40 8.60
CA GLU A 208 -18.62 -5.03 9.87
C GLU A 208 -19.76 -5.89 10.43
N ALA A 209 -20.99 -5.36 10.43
CA ALA A 209 -22.17 -6.10 10.89
C ALA A 209 -22.41 -7.36 10.06
N ALA A 210 -22.25 -7.29 8.73
CA ALA A 210 -22.43 -8.44 7.85
C ALA A 210 -21.33 -9.51 8.05
N LEU A 211 -20.07 -9.10 8.25
CA LEU A 211 -18.97 -10.00 8.60
C LEU A 211 -19.20 -10.65 9.96
N GLN A 212 -19.60 -9.87 10.97
CA GLN A 212 -19.89 -10.38 12.31
C GLN A 212 -21.06 -11.37 12.31
N ALA A 213 -22.13 -11.08 11.57
CA ALA A 213 -23.27 -11.99 11.39
C ALA A 213 -22.88 -13.30 10.68
N ALA A 214 -21.78 -13.28 9.91
CA ALA A 214 -21.19 -14.47 9.31
C ALA A 214 -20.21 -15.21 10.24
N GLY A 215 -20.03 -14.75 11.48
CA GLY A 215 -19.06 -15.31 12.43
C GLY A 215 -17.61 -14.92 12.13
N VAL A 216 -17.39 -13.94 11.25
CA VAL A 216 -16.06 -13.46 10.86
C VAL A 216 -15.66 -12.30 11.76
N GLN A 217 -14.64 -12.50 12.59
CA GLN A 217 -14.01 -11.44 13.38
C GLN A 217 -12.80 -10.94 12.61
N ALA A 218 -12.97 -9.84 11.89
CA ALA A 218 -11.93 -9.30 11.01
C ALA A 218 -11.33 -8.01 11.55
N ASP A 219 -10.02 -7.89 11.40
CA ASP A 219 -9.31 -6.65 11.65
C ASP A 219 -9.42 -5.72 10.43
N CYS A 220 -9.67 -4.44 10.68
CA CYS A 220 -9.80 -3.44 9.63
C CYS A 220 -8.49 -2.68 9.39
N ASN A 221 -8.14 -2.54 8.12
CA ASN A 221 -7.12 -1.62 7.66
C ASN A 221 -7.78 -0.48 6.92
N VAL A 222 -7.40 0.75 7.26
CA VAL A 222 -7.82 1.93 6.54
C VAL A 222 -6.63 2.47 5.77
N VAL A 223 -6.77 2.63 4.46
CA VAL A 223 -5.77 3.26 3.60
C VAL A 223 -6.40 4.44 2.85
N LEU A 224 -5.76 5.59 2.95
CA LEU A 224 -6.06 6.79 2.16
C LEU A 224 -4.96 6.96 1.12
N GLN A 225 -5.33 7.15 -0.14
CA GLN A 225 -4.36 7.36 -1.22
C GLN A 225 -4.82 8.45 -2.18
N GLY A 226 -3.94 9.40 -2.49
CA GLY A 226 -4.25 10.46 -3.44
C GLY A 226 -3.02 11.25 -3.86
N ALA A 227 -3.21 12.18 -4.79
CA ALA A 227 -2.17 13.17 -5.10
C ALA A 227 -1.99 14.12 -3.90
N ALA A 228 -0.78 14.64 -3.71
CA ALA A 228 -0.53 15.70 -2.75
C ALA A 228 -1.32 16.96 -3.15
N ALA A 229 -2.10 17.53 -2.21
CA ALA A 229 -2.81 18.78 -2.44
C ALA A 229 -1.86 19.96 -2.68
N ARG A 230 -0.68 19.91 -2.04
CA ARG A 230 0.40 20.89 -2.16
C ARG A 230 1.72 20.14 -2.32
N PRO A 231 2.12 19.82 -3.55
CA PRO A 231 3.37 19.12 -3.81
C PRO A 231 4.59 19.95 -3.37
N SER A 232 5.60 19.27 -2.85
CA SER A 232 6.90 19.86 -2.49
C SER A 232 7.95 19.60 -3.57
N ALA A 233 9.17 20.11 -3.39
CA ALA A 233 10.26 19.94 -4.36
C ALA A 233 10.66 18.47 -4.63
N GLY A 234 10.27 17.53 -3.78
CA GLY A 234 10.51 16.10 -3.96
C GLY A 234 9.91 15.25 -2.84
N ALA A 235 9.99 13.92 -2.98
CA ALA A 235 9.41 12.96 -2.05
C ALA A 235 9.87 13.16 -0.60
N ALA A 236 11.16 13.44 -0.39
CA ALA A 236 11.72 13.67 0.95
C ALA A 236 11.11 14.88 1.65
N ALA A 237 11.09 16.04 0.99
CA ALA A 237 10.49 17.26 1.54
C ALA A 237 8.99 17.09 1.81
N GLN A 238 8.28 16.42 0.90
CA GLN A 238 6.86 16.11 1.07
C GLN A 238 6.62 15.18 2.26
N ALA A 239 7.46 14.16 2.43
CA ALA A 239 7.36 13.21 3.52
C ALA A 239 7.68 13.86 4.88
N ASP A 240 8.63 14.80 4.93
CA ASP A 240 8.92 15.58 6.15
C ASP A 240 7.73 16.44 6.56
N GLY A 241 7.13 17.15 5.60
CA GLY A 241 5.90 17.93 5.84
C GLY A 241 4.73 17.05 6.29
N LEU A 242 4.55 15.89 5.64
CA LEU A 242 3.53 14.91 6.02
C LEU A 242 3.76 14.37 7.44
N GLN A 243 4.99 13.99 7.77
CA GLN A 243 5.36 13.50 9.10
C GLN A 243 5.05 14.55 10.17
N ALA A 244 5.43 15.81 9.95
CA ALA A 244 5.16 16.89 10.90
C ALA A 244 3.65 17.12 11.10
N LEU A 245 2.85 17.04 10.03
CA LEU A 245 1.40 17.16 10.10
C LEU A 245 0.77 15.99 10.87
N LEU A 246 1.19 14.76 10.62
CA LEU A 246 0.71 13.58 11.33
C LEU A 246 1.13 13.59 12.79
N ALA A 247 2.34 14.06 13.11
CA ALA A 247 2.78 14.28 14.49
C ALA A 247 1.85 15.28 15.21
N LYS A 248 1.53 16.40 14.56
CA LYS A 248 0.63 17.42 15.12
C LYS A 248 -0.81 16.91 15.29
N ARG A 249 -1.36 16.22 14.29
CA ARG A 249 -2.78 15.85 14.27
C ARG A 249 -3.06 14.56 15.04
N LEU A 250 -2.17 13.58 14.96
CA LEU A 250 -2.35 12.24 15.55
C LEU A 250 -1.42 11.94 16.74
N GLY A 251 -0.49 12.83 17.07
CA GLY A 251 0.57 12.54 18.03
C GLY A 251 1.57 11.49 17.51
N ALA A 252 1.67 11.34 16.18
CA ALA A 252 2.49 10.31 15.56
C ALA A 252 3.99 10.54 15.83
N ALA A 253 4.68 9.47 16.24
CA ALA A 253 6.12 9.42 16.43
C ALA A 253 6.75 8.43 15.43
N PRO A 254 7.78 8.83 14.65
CA PRO A 254 8.46 7.95 13.71
C PRO A 254 9.20 6.84 14.45
N LEU A 255 9.09 5.63 13.93
CA LEU A 255 9.78 4.43 14.42
C LEU A 255 10.84 3.97 13.43
N GLU A 256 10.50 3.96 12.16
CA GLU A 256 11.36 3.55 11.06
C GLU A 256 11.08 4.41 9.82
N ARG A 257 12.10 4.56 8.97
CA ARG A 257 12.01 5.32 7.72
C ARG A 257 12.82 4.65 6.62
N TYR A 258 12.20 4.53 5.46
CA TYR A 258 12.79 4.05 4.21
C TYR A 258 12.77 5.16 3.17
N ALA A 259 13.79 5.23 2.30
CA ALA A 259 13.85 6.19 1.20
C ALA A 259 14.67 5.66 0.01
N ASP A 260 14.20 5.85 -1.21
CA ASP A 260 14.87 5.44 -2.47
C ASP A 260 14.80 6.49 -3.59
N GLY A 261 14.96 7.76 -3.24
CA GLY A 261 14.97 8.88 -4.20
C GLY A 261 13.56 9.31 -4.58
N GLU A 262 12.79 8.41 -5.18
CA GLU A 262 11.43 8.68 -5.63
C GLU A 262 10.39 8.35 -4.56
N THR A 263 10.70 7.42 -3.65
CA THR A 263 9.81 6.99 -2.58
C THR A 263 10.40 7.29 -1.22
N VAL A 264 9.55 7.71 -0.29
CA VAL A 264 9.84 7.76 1.15
C VAL A 264 8.68 7.12 1.88
N SER A 265 8.96 6.17 2.77
CA SER A 265 7.97 5.52 3.63
C SER A 265 8.37 5.65 5.10
N ILE A 266 7.42 5.97 5.96
CA ILE A 266 7.63 6.25 7.37
C ILE A 266 6.65 5.41 8.17
N THR A 267 7.18 4.54 9.03
CA THR A 267 6.43 3.73 9.98
C THR A 267 6.40 4.47 11.32
N MET A 268 5.23 4.56 11.96
CA MET A 268 4.98 5.40 13.13
C MET A 268 4.13 4.69 14.19
N SER A 269 4.22 5.21 15.41
CA SER A 269 3.24 5.00 16.48
C SER A 269 2.43 6.28 16.68
N ALA A 270 1.11 6.21 16.64
CA ALA A 270 0.17 7.31 16.79
C ALA A 270 -0.85 6.96 17.91
N PRO A 271 -0.78 7.60 19.09
CA PRO A 271 -1.64 7.25 20.24
C PRO A 271 -3.12 7.55 20.01
N LYS A 272 -3.47 8.33 18.98
CA LYS A 272 -4.87 8.60 18.61
C LYS A 272 -5.50 7.51 17.72
N LEU A 273 -4.74 6.48 17.35
CA LEU A 273 -5.22 5.35 16.54
C LEU A 273 -5.23 4.05 17.36
N HIS A 274 -6.27 3.25 17.17
CA HIS A 274 -6.56 2.07 17.96
C HIS A 274 -5.95 0.81 17.35
N ALA A 275 -6.24 0.51 16.08
CA ALA A 275 -5.72 -0.67 15.40
C ALA A 275 -4.19 -0.64 15.44
N SER A 276 -3.54 -1.74 15.78
CA SER A 276 -2.08 -1.77 15.90
C SER A 276 -1.52 -3.17 15.72
N VAL A 277 -0.24 -3.22 15.38
CA VAL A 277 0.54 -4.45 15.17
C VAL A 277 1.84 -4.33 15.95
N ILE A 278 2.41 -5.46 16.36
CA ILE A 278 3.72 -5.46 17.02
C ILE A 278 4.79 -5.76 15.96
N SER A 279 5.74 -4.84 15.80
CA SER A 279 6.91 -5.03 14.95
C SER A 279 8.18 -4.68 15.73
N GLY A 280 9.15 -5.61 15.76
CA GLY A 280 10.42 -5.40 16.49
C GLY A 280 10.22 -5.05 17.98
N GLY A 281 9.17 -5.59 18.62
CA GLY A 281 8.81 -5.29 20.01
C GLY A 281 8.16 -3.93 20.24
N LYS A 282 7.85 -3.17 19.18
CA LYS A 282 7.20 -1.85 19.25
C LYS A 282 5.79 -1.93 18.69
N ARG A 283 4.88 -1.14 19.26
CA ARG A 283 3.54 -0.92 18.71
C ARG A 283 3.65 -0.02 17.47
N VAL A 284 3.16 -0.52 16.34
CA VAL A 284 3.03 0.20 15.06
C VAL A 284 1.56 0.32 14.73
N ASN A 285 1.10 1.51 14.37
CA ASN A 285 -0.30 1.76 14.01
C ASN A 285 -0.50 2.89 13.01
N LEU A 286 0.57 3.35 12.37
CA LEU A 286 0.46 4.30 11.28
C LEU A 286 1.64 4.10 10.33
N GLN A 287 1.37 4.11 9.04
CA GLN A 287 2.40 4.20 8.03
C GLN A 287 1.99 5.25 6.99
N ALA A 288 2.96 6.05 6.57
CA ALA A 288 2.75 7.06 5.54
C ALA A 288 3.85 6.96 4.49
N ALA A 289 3.49 7.06 3.22
CA ALA A 289 4.42 7.03 2.11
C ALA A 289 4.16 8.17 1.14
N VAL A 290 5.23 8.64 0.53
CA VAL A 290 5.21 9.56 -0.60
C VAL A 290 5.98 8.93 -1.73
N HIS A 291 5.38 8.85 -2.91
CA HIS A 291 6.02 8.41 -4.14
C HIS A 291 5.92 9.51 -5.20
N THR A 292 7.05 9.89 -5.80
CA THR A 292 7.09 10.83 -6.93
C THR A 292 7.06 10.03 -8.22
N LEU A 293 6.00 10.22 -9.00
CA LEU A 293 5.84 9.61 -10.31
C LEU A 293 6.87 10.21 -11.27
N THR A 294 7.83 9.40 -11.72
CA THR A 294 8.94 9.84 -12.57
C THR A 294 8.52 10.52 -13.88
N GLU A 295 7.42 10.07 -14.47
CA GLU A 295 6.90 10.61 -15.75
C GLU A 295 6.24 11.98 -15.61
N SER A 296 5.56 12.24 -14.49
CA SER A 296 4.71 13.44 -14.31
C SER A 296 5.22 14.40 -13.24
N GLY A 297 6.17 13.97 -12.42
CA GLY A 297 6.61 14.69 -11.22
C GLY A 297 5.53 14.76 -10.12
N LEU A 298 4.35 14.15 -10.33
CA LEU A 298 3.27 14.17 -9.35
C LEU A 298 3.63 13.35 -8.12
N GLN A 299 3.34 13.90 -6.95
CA GLN A 299 3.54 13.21 -5.68
C GLN A 299 2.25 12.51 -5.26
N ARG A 300 2.30 11.18 -5.18
CA ARG A 300 1.27 10.34 -4.61
C ARG A 300 1.58 10.12 -3.13
N ILE A 301 0.59 10.39 -2.29
CA ILE A 301 0.66 10.16 -0.85
C ILE A 301 -0.25 8.97 -0.53
N THR A 302 0.24 8.07 0.32
CA THR A 302 -0.52 6.95 0.89
C THR A 302 -0.39 7.01 2.40
N ILE A 303 -1.51 6.94 3.14
CA ILE A 303 -1.55 6.94 4.61
C ILE A 303 -2.39 5.73 5.03
N GLY A 304 -1.82 4.83 5.82
CA GLY A 304 -2.47 3.59 6.24
C GLY A 304 -2.41 3.35 7.74
N THR A 305 -3.46 2.77 8.31
CA THR A 305 -3.49 2.22 9.67
C THR A 305 -3.97 0.76 9.65
N PRO A 306 -3.36 -0.14 10.44
CA PRO A 306 -2.14 0.08 11.23
C PRO A 306 -0.87 0.16 10.36
N VAL A 307 -0.87 -0.44 9.18
CA VAL A 307 0.21 -0.40 8.18
C VAL A 307 -0.37 -0.39 6.76
N ILE A 308 0.39 0.09 5.77
CA ILE A 308 -0.04 0.05 4.37
C ILE A 308 0.07 -1.40 3.90
N THR A 309 -1.07 -2.01 3.56
CA THR A 309 -1.13 -3.40 3.07
C THR A 309 -1.48 -3.51 1.58
N THR A 310 -1.46 -2.37 0.87
CA THR A 310 -1.68 -2.32 -0.57
C THR A 310 -0.36 -2.51 -1.32
N GLU A 311 -0.46 -3.16 -2.47
CA GLU A 311 0.62 -3.27 -3.45
C GLU A 311 0.92 -1.87 -4.03
N TYR A 312 2.20 -1.56 -4.24
CA TYR A 312 2.65 -0.29 -4.85
C TYR A 312 2.72 -0.39 -6.38
#